data_AF-A0A355SFJ9-F1
#
_entry.id   AF-A0A355SFJ9-F1
#
_cell.length_a   1.000
_cell.length_b   1.000
_cell.length_c   1.000
_cell.angle_alpha   90.00
_cell.angle_beta   90.00
_cell.angle_gamma   90.00
#
_symmetry.space_group_name_H-M   'P 1'
#
loop_
_entity.id
_entity.type
_entity.pdbx_description
1 polymer ?
#
loop_
_entity_poly.entity_id
_entity_poly.type
_entity_poly.pdbx_seq_one_letter_code
_entity_poly.pdbx_strand_id
1 'polypeptide(L)'
;MTDIDKYSPEMQNPECTEPAGAGNVPMANFKMIAALAVKYKQIERSQLMEFAKKHGNPGFAPTQGHVPSGVPIIGFARDFILEGKIKSVMVIGKGSLFLGRMTNLF
;
A
#
# COMPACT_ATOMS: atom_id res chain seq x y z
N MET A 1 12.49 -2.75 -6.19
CA MET A 1 11.45 -2.42 -5.20
C MET A 1 12.01 -1.60 -4.05
N THR A 2 13.28 -1.76 -3.71
CA THR A 2 13.98 -0.90 -2.74
C THR A 2 14.27 0.51 -3.26
N ASP A 3 14.10 0.75 -4.56
CA ASP A 3 14.27 2.01 -5.30
C ASP A 3 13.07 2.97 -5.22
N ILE A 4 11.93 2.50 -4.71
CA ILE A 4 10.73 3.31 -4.52
C ILE A 4 10.66 3.77 -3.08
N ASP A 5 10.57 5.07 -2.84
CA ASP A 5 10.54 5.58 -1.46
C ASP A 5 9.22 5.26 -0.77
N LYS A 6 8.09 5.45 -1.45
CA LYS A 6 6.76 5.18 -0.90
C LYS A 6 5.88 4.39 -1.86
N TYR A 7 5.19 3.39 -1.33
CA TYR A 7 4.13 2.66 -2.04
C TYR A 7 2.76 3.12 -1.56
N SER A 8 1.81 3.21 -2.48
CA SER A 8 0.42 3.48 -2.15
C SER A 8 -0.49 2.51 -2.90
N PRO A 9 -0.71 1.31 -2.35
CA PRO A 9 -1.68 0.35 -2.87
C PRO A 9 -3.07 0.55 -2.30
N GLU A 10 -3.20 1.07 -1.08
CA GLU A 10 -4.45 1.23 -0.34
C GLU A 10 -4.24 2.31 0.71
N MET A 11 -5.20 3.22 0.87
CA MET A 11 -5.13 4.27 1.90
C MET A 11 -6.34 4.24 2.84
N GLN A 12 -7.03 3.10 3.00
CA GLN A 12 -8.07 2.94 4.01
C GLN A 12 -7.53 3.18 5.42
N ASN A 13 -8.24 3.97 6.23
CA ASN A 13 -7.87 4.20 7.62
C ASN A 13 -8.05 2.89 8.43
N PRO A 14 -6.95 2.32 8.98
CA PRO A 14 -7.05 1.10 9.78
C PRO A 14 -7.93 1.27 11.03
N GLU A 15 -8.05 2.48 11.58
CA GLU A 15 -8.95 2.77 12.71
C GLU A 15 -10.42 2.57 12.35
N CYS A 16 -10.77 2.62 11.05
CA CYS A 16 -12.12 2.32 10.58
C CYS A 16 -12.26 0.84 10.20
N THR A 17 -11.24 0.23 9.59
CA THR A 17 -11.34 -1.14 9.04
C THR A 17 -11.11 -2.23 10.08
N GLU A 18 -10.29 -1.98 11.10
CA GLU A 18 -10.04 -2.94 12.19
C GLU A 18 -11.30 -3.21 13.02
N PRO A 19 -12.05 -2.20 13.51
CA PRO A 19 -13.31 -2.44 14.25
C PRO A 19 -14.39 -3.11 13.40
N ALA A 20 -14.37 -2.88 12.08
CA ALA A 20 -15.29 -3.51 11.13
C ALA A 20 -14.93 -4.98 10.79
N GLY A 21 -13.89 -5.54 11.41
CA GLY A 21 -13.46 -6.93 11.18
C GLY A 21 -12.67 -7.16 9.89
N ALA A 22 -12.32 -6.10 9.15
CA ALA A 22 -11.51 -6.18 7.93
C ALA A 22 -9.99 -6.13 8.21
N GLY A 23 -9.59 -5.77 9.43
CA GLY A 23 -8.20 -5.71 9.87
C GLY A 23 -7.42 -4.53 9.28
N ASN A 24 -6.09 -4.57 9.37
CA ASN A 24 -5.20 -3.53 8.86
C ASN A 24 -4.84 -3.75 7.38
N VAL A 25 -5.76 -3.35 6.50
CA VAL A 25 -5.62 -3.57 5.06
C VAL A 25 -4.36 -2.92 4.47
N PRO A 26 -3.99 -1.65 4.80
CA PRO A 26 -2.75 -1.05 4.28
C PRO A 26 -1.50 -1.84 4.68
N MET A 27 -1.37 -2.21 5.97
CA MET A 27 -0.22 -2.96 6.46
C MET A 27 -0.09 -4.33 5.77
N ALA A 28 -1.20 -5.03 5.52
CA ALA A 28 -1.19 -6.29 4.78
C ALA A 28 -0.63 -6.12 3.36
N ASN A 29 -1.01 -5.05 2.65
CA ASN A 29 -0.48 -4.77 1.32
C ASN A 29 1.03 -4.45 1.34
N PHE A 30 1.51 -3.67 2.32
CA PHE A 30 2.95 -3.38 2.44
C PHE A 30 3.77 -4.62 2.75
N LYS A 31 3.26 -5.52 3.61
CA LYS A 31 3.89 -6.83 3.86
C LYS A 31 3.97 -7.67 2.59
N MET A 32 2.96 -7.60 1.71
CA MET A 32 2.98 -8.32 0.43
C MET A 32 4.04 -7.76 -0.53
N ILE A 33 4.18 -6.43 -0.63
CA ILE A 33 5.26 -5.81 -1.41
C ILE A 33 6.63 -6.19 -0.85
N ALA A 34 6.79 -6.16 0.48
CA ALA A 34 8.01 -6.58 1.16
C ALA A 34 8.32 -8.07 0.89
N ALA A 35 7.32 -8.94 0.93
CA ALA A 35 7.48 -10.37 0.63
C ALA A 35 7.91 -10.60 -0.83
N LEU A 36 7.39 -9.81 -1.79
CA LEU A 36 7.88 -9.83 -3.16
C LEU A 36 9.36 -9.40 -3.19
N ALA A 37 9.77 -8.38 -2.42
CA ALA A 37 11.17 -7.91 -2.41
C ALA A 37 12.12 -8.99 -1.87
N VAL A 38 11.68 -9.75 -0.85
CA VAL A 38 12.38 -10.96 -0.37
C VAL A 38 12.48 -12.01 -1.48
N LYS A 39 11.38 -12.29 -2.19
CA LYS A 39 11.34 -13.27 -3.30
C LYS A 39 12.34 -12.91 -4.41
N TYR A 40 12.49 -11.63 -4.72
CA TYR A 40 13.48 -11.13 -5.68
C TYR A 40 14.88 -10.91 -5.08
N LYS A 41 15.13 -11.37 -3.86
CA LYS A 41 16.43 -11.28 -3.15
C LYS A 41 16.95 -9.85 -3.00
N GLN A 42 16.05 -8.86 -2.92
CA GLN A 42 16.41 -7.45 -2.72
C GLN A 42 16.56 -7.08 -1.24
N ILE A 43 15.91 -7.84 -0.36
CA ILE A 43 15.99 -7.73 1.10
C ILE A 43 15.97 -9.13 1.73
N GLU A 44 16.39 -9.24 2.98
CA GLU A 44 16.24 -10.47 3.76
C GLU A 44 14.84 -10.60 4.38
N ARG A 45 14.43 -11.83 4.70
CA ARG A 45 13.13 -12.10 5.35
C ARG A 45 12.98 -11.40 6.70
N SER A 46 14.09 -11.23 7.43
CA SER A 46 14.18 -10.49 8.69
C SER A 46 13.78 -9.01 8.54
N GLN A 47 14.02 -8.42 7.36
CA GLN A 47 13.81 -7.00 7.08
C GLN A 47 12.38 -6.68 6.60
N LEU A 48 11.49 -7.68 6.51
CA LEU A 48 10.15 -7.52 5.94
C LEU A 48 9.32 -6.45 6.68
N MET A 49 9.32 -6.49 8.02
CA MET A 49 8.55 -5.53 8.83
C MET A 49 9.12 -4.12 8.76
N GLU A 50 10.45 -4.00 8.71
CA GLU A 50 11.12 -2.71 8.58
C GLU A 50 10.84 -2.08 7.21
N PHE A 51 10.90 -2.89 6.14
CA PHE A 51 10.52 -2.46 4.80
C PHE A 51 9.08 -1.94 4.76
N ALA A 52 8.13 -2.69 5.33
CA ALA A 52 6.73 -2.29 5.36
C ALA A 52 6.49 -0.97 6.10
N LYS A 53 7.22 -0.73 7.20
CA LYS A 53 7.16 0.55 7.94
C LYS A 53 7.82 1.70 7.18
N LYS A 54 8.98 1.45 6.56
CA LYS A 54 9.75 2.48 5.84
C LYS A 54 9.03 2.93 4.57
N HIS A 55 8.61 1.99 3.74
CA HIS A 55 8.05 2.27 2.42
C HIS A 55 6.52 2.37 2.41
N GLY A 56 5.86 1.91 3.48
CA GLY A 56 4.42 2.07 3.66
C GLY A 56 4.03 3.46 4.20
N ASN A 57 2.75 3.77 4.06
CA ASN A 57 2.11 4.92 4.69
C ASN A 57 0.82 4.46 5.38
N PRO A 58 0.50 4.97 6.58
CA PRO A 58 -0.81 4.72 7.16
C PRO A 58 -1.90 5.27 6.24
N GLY A 59 -2.94 4.48 6.03
CA GLY A 59 -4.13 4.95 5.31
C GLY A 59 -4.88 5.99 6.13
N PHE A 60 -5.49 6.96 5.45
CA PHE A 60 -6.25 8.06 6.06
C PHE A 60 -7.63 8.25 5.43
N ALA A 61 -7.94 7.54 4.34
CA ALA A 61 -9.22 7.60 3.67
C ALA A 61 -10.26 6.78 4.47
N PRO A 62 -11.42 7.35 4.80
CA PRO A 62 -12.42 6.67 5.64
C PRO A 62 -12.97 5.39 4.98
N THR A 63 -13.20 5.41 3.66
CA THR A 63 -13.47 4.22 2.85
C THR A 63 -12.88 4.42 1.45
N GLN A 64 -12.52 3.34 0.76
CA GLN A 64 -12.16 3.39 -0.65
C GLN A 64 -13.20 2.61 -1.45
N GLY A 65 -14.15 3.34 -2.02
CA GLY A 65 -15.08 2.85 -3.03
C GLY A 65 -14.47 2.94 -4.45
N HIS A 66 -15.20 3.52 -5.41
CA HIS A 66 -14.82 3.68 -6.82
C HIS A 66 -13.54 4.50 -7.09
N VAL A 67 -12.95 5.14 -6.07
CA VAL A 67 -11.70 5.90 -6.21
C VAL A 67 -10.54 4.89 -6.32
N PRO A 68 -9.67 5.01 -7.34
CA PRO A 68 -8.54 4.11 -7.51
C PRO A 68 -7.70 4.06 -6.24
N SER A 69 -7.54 2.84 -5.75
CA SER A 69 -6.82 2.55 -4.52
C SER A 69 -5.39 3.10 -4.61
N GLY A 70 -5.00 3.86 -3.58
CA GLY A 70 -3.73 4.57 -3.54
C GLY A 70 -3.71 6.00 -4.10
N VAL A 71 -4.67 6.42 -4.93
CA VAL A 71 -4.69 7.81 -5.49
C VAL A 71 -4.77 8.93 -4.45
N PRO A 72 -5.41 8.77 -3.27
CA PRO A 72 -5.42 9.82 -2.26
C PRO A 72 -4.02 10.31 -1.83
N ILE A 73 -2.96 9.51 -2.02
CA ILE A 73 -1.60 9.93 -1.67
C ILE A 73 -1.06 11.08 -2.54
N ILE A 74 -1.60 11.32 -3.74
CA ILE A 74 -0.94 12.14 -4.77
C ILE A 74 -0.66 13.56 -4.27
N GLY A 75 -1.59 14.20 -3.56
CA GLY A 75 -1.38 15.53 -2.99
C GLY A 75 -0.19 15.58 -2.03
N PHE A 76 -0.20 14.69 -1.03
CA PHE A 76 0.89 14.58 -0.06
C PHE A 76 2.22 14.18 -0.70
N ALA A 77 2.19 13.29 -1.69
CA ALA A 77 3.39 12.86 -2.39
C ALA A 77 4.01 14.01 -3.21
N ARG A 78 3.18 14.83 -3.88
CA ARG A 78 3.65 16.03 -4.57
C ARG A 78 4.36 16.97 -3.61
N ASP A 79 3.78 17.23 -2.44
CA ASP A 79 4.37 18.12 -1.45
C ASP A 79 5.69 17.55 -0.92
N PHE A 80 5.73 16.26 -0.59
CA PHE A 80 6.96 15.60 -0.13
C PHE A 80 8.07 15.57 -1.18
N ILE A 81 7.73 15.44 -2.47
CA ILE A 81 8.71 15.51 -3.55
C ILE A 81 9.29 16.92 -3.66
N LEU A 82 8.46 17.96 -3.59
CA LEU A 82 8.92 19.34 -3.70
C LEU A 82 9.71 19.81 -2.48
N GLU A 83 9.42 19.25 -1.31
CA GLU A 83 10.21 19.43 -0.10
C GLU A 83 11.50 18.59 -0.09
N GLY A 84 11.72 17.74 -1.11
CA GLY A 84 12.89 16.87 -1.22
C GLY A 84 12.92 15.70 -0.23
N LYS A 85 11.80 15.39 0.44
CA LYS A 85 11.68 14.31 1.43
C LYS A 85 11.64 12.92 0.79
N ILE A 86 11.05 12.82 -0.39
CA ILE A 86 11.00 11.60 -1.20
C ILE A 86 11.32 11.96 -2.66
N LYS A 87 11.81 10.97 -3.41
CA LYS A 87 12.07 11.08 -4.85
C LYS A 87 11.00 10.37 -5.67
N SER A 88 10.38 9.33 -5.12
CA SER A 88 9.42 8.51 -5.87
C SER A 88 8.26 8.01 -5.01
N VAL A 89 7.08 7.95 -5.64
CA VAL A 89 5.92 7.25 -5.10
C VAL A 89 5.37 6.32 -6.18
N MET A 90 5.03 5.09 -5.81
CA MET A 90 4.32 4.17 -6.70
C MET A 90 2.87 4.04 -6.25
N VAL A 91 1.96 4.57 -7.06
CA VAL A 91 0.51 4.41 -6.90
C VAL A 91 0.09 3.13 -7.60
N ILE A 92 -0.54 2.20 -6.88
CA ILE A 92 -0.89 0.87 -7.40
C ILE A 92 -2.40 0.75 -7.42
N GLY A 93 -2.99 0.80 -8.61
CA GLY A 93 -4.41 0.51 -8.78
C GLY A 93 -4.69 -0.97 -8.58
N LYS A 94 -5.45 -1.32 -7.54
CA LYS A 94 -5.99 -2.68 -7.38
C LYS A 94 -7.31 -2.83 -8.11
N GLY A 95 -7.42 -3.90 -8.89
CA GLY A 95 -8.67 -4.31 -9.53
C GLY A 95 -9.70 -4.78 -8.51
N SER A 96 -10.97 -4.70 -8.88
CA SER A 96 -12.06 -5.14 -8.02
C SER A 96 -12.02 -6.65 -7.80
N LEU A 97 -12.02 -7.07 -6.53
CA LEU A 97 -12.18 -8.47 -6.15
C LEU A 97 -13.58 -9.01 -6.49
N PHE A 98 -14.55 -8.12 -6.76
CA PHE A 98 -15.91 -8.49 -7.14
C PHE A 98 -15.91 -9.41 -8.36
N LEU A 99 -15.16 -9.06 -9.41
CA LEU A 99 -15.12 -9.86 -10.62
C LEU A 99 -14.53 -11.23 -10.34
N GLY A 100 -13.39 -11.30 -9.64
CA GLY A 100 -12.78 -12.59 -9.30
C GLY A 100 -13.69 -13.50 -8.46
N ARG A 101 -14.51 -12.93 -7.56
CA ARG A 101 -15.50 -13.68 -6.78
C ARG A 101 -16.68 -14.15 -7.63
N MET A 102 -17.06 -13.37 -8.64
CA MET A 102 -18.13 -13.76 -9.58
C MET A 102 -17.66 -14.81 -10.60
N THR A 103 -16.40 -14.77 -10.99
CA THR A 103 -15.84 -15.64 -12.04
C THR A 103 -15.11 -16.86 -11.50
N ASN A 104 -14.97 -17.00 -10.19
CA ASN A 104 -14.25 -18.10 -9.55
C ASN A 104 -12.80 -18.25 -10.08
N LEU A 105 -12.14 -17.13 -10.38
CA LEU A 105 -10.77 -17.09 -10.92
C LEU A 105 -9.69 -17.07 -9.81
N PHE A 106 -10.03 -17.56 -8.62
CA PHE A 106 -9.14 -17.62 -7.45
C PHE A 106 -8.80 -19.06 -7.08
#